data_AF-A0A4Z1JY25-F1
#
_entry.id   AF-A0A4Z1JY25-F1
#
_cell.length_a   1.000
_cell.length_b   1.000
_cell.length_c   1.000
_cell.angle_alpha   90.00
_cell.angle_beta   90.00
_cell.angle_gamma   90.00
#
_symmetry.space_group_name_H-M   'P 1'
#
loop_
_entity.id
_entity.type
_entity.pdbx_description
1 polymer ?
#
loop_
_entity_poly.entity_id
_entity_poly.type
_entity_poly.pdbx_seq_one_letter_code
_entity_poly.pdbx_strand_id
1 'polypeptide(L)'
;MAVGKNKRLSKGKKGLKKKTLDPFTRKDWYQIKAPSSFQIRDVGKTLVNRTTGLKNANDSLKGRIVEVSLADLQKDEDHAFRKVKLRVDEVQGKNCLTNFHGLDFTSDKLRSLVRKWQSLIEANITVKTTDDYLLRLFAIAFTKRRPNQIKKTTYAASSQIRAIRKKMTEIIQREASTCTLTQLTAKLIPEVIGREIEKATQGIYPLQNVHIRKVKLLKAPKFDLGALLNLHGESNTDEQGQKVEREFKEKVLEEFDSESSTATIGVDFKLKTLSIHGSPYRLNLLDTAGQERFRTLSNSYYRGAHAVLLVYDVTNRESFNSLSRWIDEAENNAVDGCVFWIVGTKCDLDGKGKRMVSEEEGRRLAEEWRERGVAGWGECSSKTREGVKGVFEGVVREVVKRPELLKGGQRKSGGVTIGGTNNSSTSGCAC
;
A
#
# COMPACT_ATOMS: atom_id res chain seq x y z
N MET A 1 68.89 -22.97 47.01
CA MET A 1 68.12 -23.03 48.26
C MET A 1 66.65 -22.74 47.98
N ALA A 2 65.81 -23.56 48.62
CA ALA A 2 64.36 -23.57 48.79
C ALA A 2 63.44 -22.45 48.23
N VAL A 3 62.38 -22.94 47.58
CA VAL A 3 60.93 -22.74 47.86
C VAL A 3 60.37 -21.31 47.96
N GLY A 4 59.42 -21.02 47.06
CA GLY A 4 58.46 -19.93 47.21
C GLY A 4 57.25 -20.07 46.27
N LYS A 5 56.46 -21.14 46.43
CA LYS A 5 55.16 -21.30 45.75
C LYS A 5 54.20 -20.19 46.18
N ASN A 6 53.96 -19.19 45.33
CA ASN A 6 52.78 -18.33 45.47
C ASN A 6 51.71 -18.72 44.44
N LYS A 7 50.88 -19.67 44.84
CA LYS A 7 49.68 -20.12 44.13
C LYS A 7 48.55 -19.12 44.39
N ARG A 8 48.69 -17.88 43.92
CA ARG A 8 47.55 -16.95 43.87
C ARG A 8 46.83 -17.15 42.55
N LEU A 9 45.70 -17.84 42.67
CA LEU A 9 44.66 -18.02 41.66
C LEU A 9 44.36 -16.70 40.92
N SER A 10 45.01 -16.48 39.77
CA SER A 10 44.35 -15.71 38.72
C SER A 10 43.24 -16.65 38.24
N LYS A 11 42.04 -16.52 38.80
CA LYS A 11 40.84 -17.09 38.20
C LYS A 11 40.84 -16.56 36.76
N GLY A 12 41.24 -17.41 35.81
CA GLY A 12 41.03 -17.14 34.41
C GLY A 12 39.58 -16.73 34.30
N LYS A 13 39.31 -15.52 33.80
CA LYS A 13 37.96 -15.14 33.37
C LYS A 13 37.58 -16.20 32.36
N LYS A 14 36.87 -17.25 32.82
CA LYS A 14 36.16 -18.20 31.97
C LYS A 14 35.41 -17.31 31.01
N GLY A 15 35.80 -17.33 29.74
CA GLY A 15 35.20 -16.49 28.71
C GLY A 15 33.70 -16.57 28.90
N LEU A 16 33.08 -15.42 29.21
CA LEU A 16 31.63 -15.34 29.40
C LEU A 16 31.04 -16.06 28.19
N LYS A 17 30.40 -17.22 28.41
CA LYS A 17 29.69 -17.92 27.34
C LYS A 17 28.79 -16.87 26.72
N LYS A 18 29.06 -16.47 25.47
CA LYS A 18 28.23 -15.50 24.75
C LYS A 18 26.81 -16.00 24.92
N LYS A 19 25.97 -15.23 25.63
CA LYS A 19 24.55 -15.56 25.76
C LYS A 19 24.04 -15.81 24.33
N THR A 20 23.48 -16.98 24.09
CA THR A 20 22.81 -17.29 22.82
C THR A 20 21.63 -16.33 22.70
N LEU A 21 21.84 -15.23 22.00
CA LEU A 21 20.83 -14.23 21.73
C LEU A 21 20.09 -14.66 20.45
N ASP A 22 18.76 -14.59 20.47
CA ASP A 22 17.95 -14.88 19.29
C ASP A 22 18.41 -14.01 18.10
N PRO A 23 18.81 -14.60 16.95
CA PRO A 23 19.21 -13.86 15.77
C PRO A 23 18.21 -12.80 15.30
N PHE A 24 16.90 -12.98 15.51
CA PHE A 24 15.88 -12.01 15.10
C PHE A 24 15.95 -10.68 15.88
N THR A 25 16.45 -10.70 17.12
CA THR A 25 16.63 -9.47 17.92
C THR A 25 17.62 -8.48 17.32
N ARG A 26 18.49 -8.95 16.42
CA ARG A 26 19.52 -8.15 15.76
C ARG A 26 19.09 -7.68 14.36
N LYS A 27 17.87 -8.00 13.93
CA LYS A 27 17.38 -7.70 12.58
C LYS A 27 16.39 -6.55 12.59
N ASP A 28 16.48 -5.73 11.56
CA ASP A 28 15.51 -4.68 11.28
C ASP A 28 14.73 -5.02 10.01
N TRP A 29 13.48 -4.58 9.98
CA TRP A 29 12.55 -4.80 8.88
C TRP A 29 12.55 -3.63 7.91
N TYR A 30 12.60 -3.95 6.62
CA TYR A 30 12.55 -3.03 5.50
C TYR A 30 11.38 -3.39 4.58
N GLN A 31 10.70 -2.39 4.03
CA GLN A 31 9.62 -2.55 3.06
C GLN A 31 10.20 -2.47 1.65
N ILE A 32 9.80 -3.36 0.75
CA ILE A 32 10.21 -3.35 -0.66
C ILE A 32 9.15 -2.61 -1.46
N LYS A 33 9.56 -1.52 -2.13
CA LYS A 33 8.68 -0.68 -2.95
C LYS A 33 8.95 -0.93 -4.43
N ALA A 34 7.91 -1.25 -5.20
CA ALA A 34 7.94 -1.32 -6.65
C ALA A 34 7.84 0.08 -7.28
N PRO A 35 8.34 0.23 -8.53
CA PRO A 35 8.15 1.44 -9.33
C PRO A 35 6.68 1.85 -9.51
N SER A 36 6.45 3.12 -9.81
CA SER A 36 5.11 3.67 -10.13
C SER A 36 4.47 3.09 -11.40
N SER A 37 5.23 2.35 -12.22
CA SER A 37 4.68 1.64 -13.39
C SER A 37 3.77 0.46 -13.02
N PHE A 38 3.80 0.00 -11.77
CA PHE A 38 2.95 -1.07 -11.25
C PHE A 38 1.86 -0.49 -10.35
N GLN A 39 0.67 -1.11 -10.35
CA GLN A 39 -0.46 -0.63 -9.55
C GLN A 39 -0.20 -0.79 -8.04
N ILE A 40 0.33 -1.93 -7.61
CA ILE A 40 0.73 -2.17 -6.22
C ILE A 40 2.20 -1.84 -6.06
N ARG A 41 2.48 -0.82 -5.26
CA ARG A 41 3.85 -0.44 -4.90
C ARG A 41 4.41 -1.25 -3.73
N ASP A 42 3.56 -1.73 -2.83
CA ASP A 42 4.00 -2.48 -1.65
C ASP A 42 4.15 -3.95 -1.98
N VAL A 43 5.37 -4.36 -2.29
CA VAL A 43 5.69 -5.72 -2.75
C VAL A 43 5.80 -6.69 -1.58
N GLY A 44 6.38 -6.24 -0.48
CA GLY A 44 6.62 -7.09 0.68
C GLY A 44 7.63 -6.50 1.66
N LYS A 45 8.15 -7.35 2.55
CA LYS A 45 9.12 -6.97 3.58
C LYS A 45 10.34 -7.88 3.54
N THR A 46 11.49 -7.33 3.86
CA THR A 46 12.73 -8.08 4.05
C THR A 46 13.40 -7.70 5.36
N LEU A 47 14.18 -8.62 5.88
CA LEU A 47 14.88 -8.48 7.16
C LEU A 47 16.39 -8.54 6.93
N VAL A 48 17.10 -7.60 7.53
CA VAL A 48 18.57 -7.51 7.47
C VAL A 48 19.10 -7.20 8.85
N ASN A 49 20.34 -7.62 9.12
CA ASN A 49 21.00 -7.29 10.38
C ASN A 49 21.09 -5.77 10.52
N ARG A 50 20.78 -5.27 11.72
CA ARG A 50 20.95 -3.87 12.08
C ARG A 50 22.38 -3.43 11.80
N THR A 51 22.54 -2.19 11.35
CA THR A 51 23.85 -1.57 11.19
C THR A 51 24.62 -1.62 12.50
N THR A 52 25.79 -2.26 12.49
CA THR A 52 26.67 -2.34 13.66
C THR A 52 28.12 -2.11 13.25
N GLY A 53 28.74 -1.07 13.80
CA GLY A 53 30.11 -0.69 13.46
C GLY A 53 30.26 -0.42 11.96
N LEU A 54 31.19 -1.14 11.32
CA LEU A 54 31.51 -1.01 9.89
C LEU A 54 30.55 -1.76 8.95
N LYS A 55 29.60 -2.55 9.49
CA LYS A 55 28.65 -3.31 8.67
C LYS A 55 27.35 -2.52 8.54
N ASN A 56 27.14 -1.93 7.38
CA ASN A 56 25.91 -1.19 7.05
C ASN A 56 24.81 -2.12 6.53
N ALA A 57 23.59 -1.94 7.02
CA ALA A 57 22.42 -2.67 6.56
C ALA A 57 22.08 -2.33 5.10
N ASN A 58 22.24 -1.07 4.70
CA ASN A 58 21.89 -0.59 3.36
C ASN A 58 22.72 -1.28 2.28
N ASP A 59 24.03 -1.41 2.48
CA ASP A 59 24.93 -2.08 1.53
C ASP A 59 24.59 -3.56 1.37
N SER A 60 24.05 -4.18 2.42
CA SER A 60 23.58 -5.57 2.37
C SER A 60 22.25 -5.73 1.65
N LEU A 61 21.46 -4.66 1.51
CA LEU A 61 20.15 -4.63 0.83
C LEU A 61 20.30 -4.30 -0.66
N LYS A 62 21.15 -3.33 -0.99
CA LYS A 62 21.41 -2.92 -2.38
C LYS A 62 21.92 -4.10 -3.21
N GLY A 63 21.47 -4.18 -4.45
CA GLY A 63 21.81 -5.25 -5.39
C GLY A 63 21.04 -6.57 -5.19
N ARG A 64 20.24 -6.72 -4.12
CA ARG A 64 19.34 -7.88 -4.00
C ARG A 64 18.27 -7.83 -5.08
N ILE A 65 17.93 -9.00 -5.61
CA ILE A 65 16.88 -9.17 -6.61
C ILE A 65 15.72 -9.89 -5.94
N VAL A 66 14.54 -9.29 -6.06
CA VAL A 66 13.27 -9.84 -5.59
C VAL A 66 12.48 -10.29 -6.81
N GLU A 67 11.94 -11.50 -6.77
CA GLU A 67 11.12 -12.08 -7.83
C GLU A 67 9.69 -12.17 -7.33
N VAL A 68 8.75 -11.51 -8.03
CA VAL A 68 7.33 -11.44 -7.66
C VAL A 68 6.47 -11.71 -8.90
N SER A 69 5.28 -12.27 -8.70
CA SER A 69 4.31 -12.44 -9.78
C SER A 69 3.82 -11.09 -10.28
N LEU A 70 3.62 -10.96 -11.60
CA LEU A 70 3.01 -9.76 -12.17
C LEU A 70 1.54 -9.61 -11.72
N ALA A 71 0.85 -10.72 -11.46
CA ALA A 71 -0.51 -10.68 -10.91
C ALA A 71 -0.56 -9.96 -9.56
N ASP A 72 0.40 -10.23 -8.68
CA ASP A 72 0.48 -9.58 -7.36
C ASP A 72 0.80 -8.09 -7.46
N LEU A 73 1.44 -7.65 -8.56
CA LEU A 73 1.76 -6.24 -8.78
C LEU A 73 0.63 -5.46 -9.46
N GLN A 74 -0.25 -6.15 -10.21
CA GLN A 74 -1.30 -5.54 -11.04
C GLN A 74 -2.73 -5.92 -10.63
N LYS A 75 -2.90 -6.81 -9.63
CA LYS A 75 -4.18 -7.41 -9.23
C LYS A 75 -4.94 -8.09 -10.40
N ASP A 76 -4.19 -8.66 -11.33
CA ASP A 76 -4.73 -9.32 -12.52
C ASP A 76 -4.18 -10.75 -12.65
N GLU A 77 -5.05 -11.73 -12.43
CA GLU A 77 -4.72 -13.15 -12.45
C GLU A 77 -4.33 -13.67 -13.85
N ASP A 78 -4.76 -13.00 -14.93
CA ASP A 78 -4.38 -13.39 -16.30
C ASP A 78 -2.86 -13.31 -16.51
N HIS A 79 -2.18 -12.52 -15.68
CA HIS A 79 -0.73 -12.32 -15.71
C HIS A 79 0.05 -13.12 -14.65
N ALA A 80 -0.59 -14.05 -13.94
CA ALA A 80 0.03 -14.82 -12.84
C ALA A 80 1.27 -15.64 -13.25
N PHE A 81 1.35 -16.06 -14.52
CA PHE A 81 2.47 -16.84 -15.03
C PHE A 81 3.75 -16.02 -15.30
N ARG A 82 3.70 -14.70 -15.15
CA ARG A 82 4.82 -13.80 -15.42
C ARG A 82 5.47 -13.41 -14.10
N LYS A 83 6.77 -13.63 -14.01
CA LYS A 83 7.59 -13.31 -12.84
C LYS A 83 8.45 -12.10 -13.16
N VAL A 84 8.25 -11.02 -12.43
CA VAL A 84 9.01 -9.78 -12.53
C VAL A 84 10.16 -9.82 -11.53
N LYS A 85 11.34 -9.44 -12.00
CA LYS A 85 12.54 -9.31 -11.17
C LYS A 85 12.79 -7.83 -10.93
N LEU A 86 12.77 -7.45 -9.67
CA LEU A 86 13.03 -6.09 -9.19
C LEU A 86 14.34 -6.09 -8.41
N ARG A 87 15.29 -5.23 -8.77
CA ARG A 87 16.56 -5.08 -8.04
C ARG A 87 16.46 -3.88 -7.12
N VAL A 88 16.88 -4.04 -5.85
CA VAL A 88 16.99 -2.92 -4.91
C VAL A 88 18.19 -2.07 -5.31
N ASP A 89 17.94 -0.84 -5.76
CA ASP A 89 18.99 0.08 -6.18
C ASP A 89 19.36 1.05 -5.05
N GLU A 90 18.35 1.55 -4.32
CA GLU A 90 18.55 2.50 -3.21
C GLU A 90 17.66 2.16 -1.99
N VAL A 91 18.07 2.60 -0.81
CA VAL A 91 17.30 2.43 0.44
C VAL A 91 17.11 3.79 1.09
N GLN A 92 15.84 4.19 1.26
CA GLN A 92 15.45 5.44 1.93
C GLN A 92 14.74 5.11 3.24
N GLY A 93 15.38 5.43 4.37
CA GLY A 93 14.87 5.05 5.69
C GLY A 93 14.69 3.54 5.78
N LYS A 94 13.43 3.08 5.88
CA LYS A 94 13.06 1.65 5.88
C LYS A 94 12.48 1.16 4.54
N ASN A 95 12.45 2.00 3.51
CA ASN A 95 11.93 1.66 2.19
C ASN A 95 13.08 1.31 1.25
N CYS A 96 13.00 0.15 0.61
CA CYS A 96 13.89 -0.28 -0.46
C CYS A 96 13.25 0.10 -1.80
N LEU A 97 13.85 1.06 -2.49
CA LEU A 97 13.45 1.47 -3.84
C LEU A 97 14.02 0.48 -4.85
N THR A 98 13.16 -0.01 -5.74
CA THR A 98 13.53 -1.06 -6.68
C THR A 98 13.36 -0.63 -8.12
N ASN A 99 14.24 -1.13 -8.98
CA ASN A 99 14.16 -0.91 -10.42
C ASN A 99 13.93 -2.24 -11.15
N PHE A 100 13.36 -2.17 -12.35
CA PHE A 100 13.13 -3.32 -13.19
C PHE A 100 14.47 -3.96 -13.61
N HIS A 101 14.62 -5.25 -13.32
CA HIS A 101 15.84 -6.01 -13.63
C HIS A 101 15.60 -7.12 -14.66
N GLY A 102 14.37 -7.64 -14.75
CA GLY A 102 14.06 -8.65 -15.74
C GLY A 102 12.67 -9.21 -15.60
N LEU A 103 12.34 -10.10 -16.54
CA LEU A 103 11.06 -10.78 -16.61
C LEU A 103 11.32 -12.23 -17.01
N ASP A 104 10.60 -13.16 -16.39
CA ASP A 104 10.65 -14.58 -16.74
C ASP A 104 9.26 -15.20 -16.67
N PHE A 105 9.10 -16.37 -17.27
CA PHE A 105 7.86 -17.14 -17.17
C PHE A 105 7.94 -18.16 -16.03
N THR A 106 6.80 -18.56 -15.50
CA THR A 106 6.69 -19.77 -14.68
C THR A 106 6.92 -21.03 -15.52
N SER A 107 7.43 -22.09 -14.89
CA SER A 107 7.79 -23.32 -15.58
C SER A 107 6.57 -24.11 -16.04
N ASP A 108 5.48 -24.08 -15.26
CA ASP A 108 4.16 -24.64 -15.54
C ASP A 108 3.56 -24.04 -16.82
N LYS A 109 3.47 -22.70 -16.92
CA LYS A 109 2.94 -22.05 -18.11
C LYS A 109 3.75 -22.41 -19.34
N LEU A 110 5.07 -22.40 -19.25
CA LEU A 110 5.91 -22.76 -20.38
C LEU A 110 5.66 -24.19 -20.86
N ARG A 111 5.60 -25.14 -19.91
CA ARG A 111 5.30 -26.56 -20.21
C ARG A 111 3.89 -26.74 -20.78
N SER A 112 2.92 -25.90 -20.38
CA SER A 112 1.55 -25.95 -20.90
C SER A 112 1.41 -25.47 -22.35
N LEU A 113 2.26 -24.51 -22.77
CA LEU A 113 2.27 -23.92 -24.11
C LEU A 113 2.92 -24.84 -25.14
N VAL A 114 4.00 -25.52 -24.74
CA VAL A 114 4.77 -26.42 -25.62
C VAL A 114 4.01 -27.74 -25.80
N ARG A 115 3.14 -27.78 -26.82
CA ARG A 115 2.38 -28.97 -27.24
C ARG A 115 2.90 -29.54 -28.56
N LYS A 116 2.62 -30.84 -28.80
CA LYS A 116 2.87 -31.51 -30.08
C LYS A 116 1.96 -30.95 -31.19
N TRP A 117 2.29 -31.25 -32.45
CA TRP A 117 1.47 -30.95 -33.65
C TRP A 117 1.43 -29.48 -34.09
N GLN A 118 2.31 -28.65 -33.55
CA GLN A 118 2.50 -27.24 -33.92
C GLN A 118 4.00 -26.94 -33.95
N SER A 119 4.43 -25.95 -34.73
CA SER A 119 5.81 -25.48 -34.73
C SER A 119 6.04 -24.48 -33.59
N LEU A 120 7.13 -24.66 -32.85
CA LEU A 120 7.67 -23.67 -31.92
C LEU A 120 8.61 -22.73 -32.67
N ILE A 121 8.41 -21.43 -32.49
CA ILE A 121 9.22 -20.38 -33.09
C ILE A 121 9.80 -19.53 -31.97
N GLU A 122 11.11 -19.57 -31.82
CA GLU A 122 11.87 -18.74 -30.88
C GLU A 122 12.67 -17.68 -31.62
N ALA A 123 12.73 -16.48 -31.04
CA ALA A 123 13.57 -15.38 -31.48
C ALA A 123 14.20 -14.71 -30.25
N ASN A 124 15.45 -14.31 -30.37
CA ASN A 124 16.14 -13.57 -29.32
C ASN A 124 16.93 -12.41 -29.92
N ILE A 125 17.00 -11.32 -29.18
CA ILE A 125 17.72 -10.12 -29.62
C ILE A 125 18.30 -9.40 -28.41
N THR A 126 19.47 -8.80 -28.61
CA THR A 126 20.08 -7.90 -27.63
C THR A 126 19.88 -6.48 -28.13
N VAL A 127 19.23 -5.63 -27.33
CA VAL A 127 18.87 -4.26 -27.68
C VAL A 127 19.33 -3.32 -26.58
N LYS A 128 19.79 -2.14 -26.98
CA LYS A 128 20.11 -1.03 -26.08
C LYS A 128 18.93 -0.06 -26.06
N THR A 129 18.42 0.28 -24.89
CA THR A 129 17.35 1.28 -24.72
C THR A 129 17.92 2.70 -24.81
N THR A 130 17.03 3.70 -24.85
CA THR A 130 17.41 5.13 -24.90
C THR A 130 18.19 5.60 -23.67
N ASP A 131 17.90 5.01 -22.52
CA ASP A 131 18.52 5.20 -21.21
C ASP A 131 19.71 4.25 -20.97
N ASP A 132 20.34 3.76 -22.04
CA ASP A 132 21.59 3.01 -22.04
C ASP A 132 21.58 1.64 -21.33
N TYR A 133 20.39 1.06 -21.07
CA TYR A 133 20.29 -0.32 -20.61
C TYR A 133 20.47 -1.30 -21.78
N LEU A 134 21.35 -2.29 -21.60
CA LEU A 134 21.52 -3.39 -22.56
C LEU A 134 20.68 -4.58 -22.11
N LEU A 135 19.63 -4.88 -22.85
CA LEU A 135 18.66 -5.94 -22.56
C LEU A 135 18.77 -7.06 -23.58
N ARG A 136 18.57 -8.30 -23.14
CA ARG A 136 18.33 -9.45 -24.02
C ARG A 136 16.90 -9.95 -23.86
N LEU A 137 16.12 -9.80 -24.92
CA LEU A 137 14.74 -10.26 -24.98
C LEU A 137 14.66 -11.61 -25.69
N PHE A 138 13.81 -12.48 -25.18
CA PHE A 138 13.50 -13.79 -25.76
C PHE A 138 11.99 -13.83 -26.02
N ALA A 139 11.61 -14.00 -27.27
CA ALA A 139 10.24 -14.15 -27.70
C ALA A 139 9.98 -15.60 -28.12
N ILE A 140 8.78 -16.08 -27.81
CA ILE A 140 8.28 -17.40 -28.20
C ILE A 140 6.93 -17.23 -28.87
N ALA A 141 6.68 -18.04 -29.90
CA ALA A 141 5.41 -18.10 -30.61
C ALA A 141 5.14 -19.54 -31.07
N PHE A 142 3.86 -19.85 -31.25
CA PHE A 142 3.42 -21.13 -31.78
C PHE A 142 2.53 -20.92 -32.99
N THR A 143 2.57 -21.85 -33.94
CA THR A 143 1.68 -21.81 -35.11
C THR A 143 0.23 -22.10 -34.70
N LYS A 144 -0.70 -21.30 -35.19
CA LYS A 144 -2.14 -21.42 -34.94
C LYS A 144 -2.81 -22.26 -36.02
N ARG A 145 -3.66 -23.20 -35.59
CA ARG A 145 -4.46 -24.02 -36.51
C ARG A 145 -5.53 -23.15 -37.17
N ARG A 146 -5.73 -23.31 -38.49
CA ARG A 146 -6.81 -22.63 -39.22
C ARG A 146 -8.14 -23.36 -38.98
N PRO A 147 -9.29 -22.65 -38.89
CA PRO A 147 -10.59 -23.30 -38.60
C PRO A 147 -10.93 -24.48 -39.51
N ASN A 148 -10.64 -24.37 -40.81
CA ASN A 148 -11.00 -25.39 -41.82
C ASN A 148 -9.83 -26.32 -42.17
N GLN A 149 -8.87 -26.51 -41.26
CA GLN A 149 -7.67 -27.32 -41.53
C GLN A 149 -7.92 -28.81 -41.27
N ILE A 150 -7.88 -29.60 -42.36
CA ILE A 150 -8.06 -31.07 -42.33
C ILE A 150 -6.87 -31.75 -41.61
N LYS A 151 -5.63 -31.32 -41.91
CA LYS A 151 -4.43 -31.88 -41.28
C LYS A 151 -4.45 -31.65 -39.77
N LYS A 152 -4.17 -32.70 -38.99
CA LYS A 152 -4.00 -32.62 -37.53
C LYS A 152 -2.80 -31.75 -37.14
N THR A 153 -1.77 -31.73 -37.99
CA THR A 153 -0.53 -30.98 -37.76
C THR A 153 -0.56 -29.62 -38.42
N THR A 154 0.02 -28.64 -37.73
CA THR A 154 0.14 -27.24 -38.17
C THR A 154 1.61 -26.87 -38.13
N TYR A 155 2.40 -27.40 -39.06
CA TYR A 155 3.82 -27.10 -39.15
C TYR A 155 4.08 -26.02 -40.19
N ALA A 156 4.85 -25.00 -39.81
CA ALA A 156 5.34 -23.99 -40.75
C ALA A 156 6.59 -24.50 -41.47
N ALA A 157 6.76 -24.13 -42.73
CA ALA A 157 7.97 -24.44 -43.49
C ALA A 157 9.20 -23.72 -42.91
N SER A 158 10.39 -24.29 -43.06
CA SER A 158 11.63 -23.69 -42.54
C SER A 158 11.88 -22.27 -43.07
N SER A 159 11.50 -21.99 -44.33
CA SER A 159 11.55 -20.64 -44.92
C SER A 159 10.61 -19.66 -44.22
N GLN A 160 9.38 -20.09 -43.91
CA GLN A 160 8.40 -19.30 -43.17
C GLN A 160 8.88 -19.02 -41.74
N ILE A 161 9.45 -20.01 -41.05
CA ILE A 161 10.02 -19.84 -39.70
C ILE A 161 11.13 -18.78 -39.71
N ARG A 162 12.04 -18.81 -40.70
CA ARG A 162 13.10 -17.79 -40.85
C ARG A 162 12.51 -16.39 -41.09
N ALA A 163 11.50 -16.27 -41.95
CA ALA A 163 10.83 -15.01 -42.22
C ALA A 163 10.11 -14.45 -40.98
N ILE A 164 9.43 -15.31 -40.22
CA ILE A 164 8.77 -14.94 -38.95
C ILE A 164 9.80 -14.48 -37.93
N ARG A 165 10.91 -15.22 -37.74
CA ARG A 165 11.98 -14.83 -36.82
C ARG A 165 12.56 -13.46 -37.17
N LYS A 166 12.80 -13.18 -38.46
CA LYS A 166 13.28 -11.88 -38.92
C LYS A 166 12.32 -10.74 -38.55
N LYS A 167 11.02 -10.92 -38.82
CA LYS A 167 9.99 -9.94 -38.42
C LYS A 167 9.89 -9.77 -36.90
N MET A 168 9.95 -10.87 -36.13
CA MET A 168 9.95 -10.82 -34.67
C MET A 168 11.11 -9.99 -34.14
N THR A 169 12.34 -10.25 -34.62
CA THR A 169 13.52 -9.50 -34.18
C THR A 169 13.45 -8.03 -34.58
N GLU A 170 12.93 -7.71 -35.76
CA GLU A 170 12.80 -6.34 -36.25
C GLU A 170 11.81 -5.52 -35.40
N ILE A 171 10.63 -6.09 -35.10
CA ILE A 171 9.62 -5.43 -34.26
C ILE A 171 10.14 -5.25 -32.84
N ILE A 172 10.75 -6.28 -32.24
CA ILE A 172 11.32 -6.17 -30.89
C ILE A 172 12.44 -5.12 -30.87
N GLN A 173 13.29 -5.07 -31.89
CA GLN A 173 14.35 -4.07 -32.00
C GLN A 173 13.78 -2.66 -32.05
N ARG A 174 12.82 -2.42 -32.95
CA ARG A 174 12.17 -1.11 -33.12
C ARG A 174 11.50 -0.65 -31.84
N GLU A 175 10.70 -1.49 -31.20
CA GLU A 175 9.96 -1.12 -29.99
C GLU A 175 10.87 -0.90 -28.78
N ALA A 176 11.94 -1.69 -28.63
CA ALA A 176 12.83 -1.59 -27.48
C ALA A 176 13.91 -0.51 -27.62
N SER A 177 14.36 -0.17 -28.84
CA SER A 177 15.40 0.85 -29.04
C SER A 177 14.88 2.29 -28.89
N THR A 178 13.60 2.51 -29.17
CA THR A 178 12.97 3.86 -29.10
C THR A 178 12.47 4.21 -27.71
N CYS A 179 12.37 3.25 -26.81
CA CYS A 179 11.77 3.44 -25.48
C CYS A 179 12.83 3.56 -24.39
N THR A 180 12.46 4.19 -23.27
CA THR A 180 13.17 4.03 -21.99
C THR A 180 12.85 2.67 -21.37
N LEU A 181 13.61 2.24 -20.37
CA LEU A 181 13.34 1.00 -19.62
C LEU A 181 11.94 1.02 -19.00
N THR A 182 11.52 2.17 -18.46
CA THR A 182 10.19 2.37 -17.87
C THR A 182 9.09 2.22 -18.92
N GLN A 183 9.23 2.89 -20.07
CA GLN A 183 8.27 2.79 -21.18
C GLN A 183 8.22 1.37 -21.75
N LEU A 184 9.37 0.70 -21.88
CA LEU A 184 9.43 -0.69 -22.32
C LEU A 184 8.71 -1.61 -21.34
N THR A 185 8.89 -1.42 -20.03
CA THR A 185 8.19 -2.18 -18.99
C THR A 185 6.67 -1.98 -19.10
N ALA A 186 6.20 -0.75 -19.31
CA ALA A 186 4.80 -0.44 -19.54
C ALA A 186 4.22 -1.10 -20.81
N LYS A 187 5.04 -1.36 -21.85
CA LYS A 187 4.64 -2.13 -23.05
C LYS A 187 4.66 -3.65 -22.81
N LEU A 188 5.56 -4.13 -21.94
CA LEU A 188 5.71 -5.55 -21.62
C LEU A 188 4.53 -6.08 -20.81
N ILE A 189 4.01 -5.32 -19.84
CA ILE A 189 2.90 -5.71 -18.95
C ILE A 189 1.65 -6.13 -19.75
N PRO A 190 1.03 -5.26 -20.59
CA PRO A 190 -0.15 -5.58 -21.41
C PRO A 190 0.15 -6.39 -22.68
N GLU A 191 1.37 -6.88 -22.86
CA GLU A 191 1.80 -7.69 -24.01
C GLU A 191 1.68 -7.01 -25.39
N VAL A 192 1.86 -5.69 -25.46
CA VAL A 192 1.69 -4.92 -26.72
C VAL A 192 2.59 -5.46 -27.84
N ILE A 193 3.84 -5.76 -27.53
CA ILE A 193 4.82 -6.30 -28.49
C ILE A 193 4.37 -7.67 -29.04
N GLY A 194 3.75 -8.51 -28.21
CA GLY A 194 3.25 -9.83 -28.64
C GLY A 194 2.13 -9.70 -29.67
N ARG A 195 1.17 -8.80 -29.40
CA ARG A 195 0.04 -8.52 -30.32
C ARG A 195 0.49 -7.93 -31.64
N GLU A 196 1.50 -7.06 -31.61
CA GLU A 196 2.06 -6.46 -32.81
C GLU A 196 2.78 -7.50 -33.69
N ILE A 197 3.56 -8.39 -33.08
CA ILE A 197 4.18 -9.52 -33.78
C ILE A 197 3.10 -10.40 -34.43
N GLU A 198 2.03 -10.72 -33.72
CA GLU A 198 0.93 -11.54 -34.26
C GLU A 198 0.31 -10.90 -35.51
N LYS A 199 0.00 -9.60 -35.47
CA LYS A 199 -0.53 -8.85 -36.61
C LYS A 199 0.43 -8.83 -37.79
N ALA A 200 1.71 -8.55 -37.56
CA ALA A 200 2.70 -8.42 -38.63
C ALA A 200 3.07 -9.76 -39.29
N THR A 201 2.90 -10.88 -38.58
CA THR A 201 3.23 -12.22 -39.05
C THR A 201 2.04 -12.97 -39.66
N GLN A 202 0.81 -12.48 -39.47
CA GLN A 202 -0.42 -13.07 -39.99
C GLN A 202 -0.38 -13.32 -41.50
N GLY A 203 0.27 -12.44 -42.28
CA GLY A 203 0.45 -12.60 -43.73
C GLY A 203 1.42 -13.71 -44.15
N ILE A 204 2.28 -14.19 -43.25
CA ILE A 204 3.21 -15.31 -43.51
C ILE A 204 2.57 -16.62 -43.04
N TYR A 205 2.22 -16.68 -41.76
CA TYR A 205 1.59 -17.83 -41.13
C TYR A 205 0.87 -17.39 -39.85
N PRO A 206 -0.36 -17.87 -39.57
CA PRO A 206 -1.08 -17.50 -38.35
C PRO A 206 -0.38 -18.03 -37.10
N LEU A 207 -0.15 -17.17 -36.12
CA LEU A 207 0.48 -17.50 -34.84
C LEU A 207 -0.53 -17.44 -33.68
N GLN A 208 -0.17 -18.05 -32.56
CA GLN A 208 -0.87 -17.99 -31.29
C GLN A 208 0.16 -17.97 -30.14
N ASN A 209 -0.26 -17.49 -28.97
CA ASN A 209 0.56 -17.43 -27.75
C ASN A 209 1.93 -16.77 -28.00
N VAL A 210 1.90 -15.61 -28.64
CA VAL A 210 3.09 -14.82 -28.94
C VAL A 210 3.44 -13.99 -27.72
N HIS A 211 4.53 -14.36 -27.04
CA HIS A 211 4.93 -13.67 -25.82
C HIS A 211 6.43 -13.37 -25.79
N ILE A 212 6.79 -12.32 -25.06
CA ILE A 212 8.16 -12.14 -24.58
C ILE A 212 8.32 -13.01 -23.35
N ARG A 213 8.90 -14.20 -23.56
CA ARG A 213 9.14 -15.23 -22.55
C ARG A 213 10.08 -14.74 -21.45
N LYS A 214 11.14 -14.03 -21.83
CA LYS A 214 12.21 -13.66 -20.91
C LYS A 214 12.87 -12.36 -21.31
N VAL A 215 13.19 -11.54 -20.32
CA VAL A 215 14.01 -10.33 -20.46
C VAL A 215 15.15 -10.41 -19.45
N LYS A 216 16.39 -10.27 -19.93
CA LYS A 216 17.60 -10.23 -19.10
C LYS A 216 18.26 -8.86 -19.23
N LEU A 217 18.54 -8.21 -18.10
CA LEU A 217 19.48 -7.10 -18.04
C LEU A 217 20.91 -7.65 -18.19
N LEU A 218 21.63 -7.22 -19.22
CA LEU A 218 23.05 -7.57 -19.41
C LEU A 218 23.97 -6.49 -18.83
N LYS A 219 23.65 -5.22 -19.13
CA LYS A 219 24.42 -4.07 -18.68
C LYS A 219 23.46 -2.96 -18.26
N ALA A 220 23.70 -2.40 -17.08
CA ALA A 220 23.03 -1.20 -16.62
C ALA A 220 23.93 0.02 -16.89
N PRO A 221 23.35 1.20 -17.14
CA PRO A 221 24.08 2.46 -17.14
C PRO A 221 24.62 2.79 -15.74
N LYS A 222 25.36 3.90 -15.64
CA LYS A 222 25.76 4.42 -14.33
C LYS A 222 24.51 4.74 -13.51
N PHE A 223 24.58 4.43 -12.22
CA PHE A 223 23.47 4.68 -11.31
C PHE A 223 23.17 6.19 -11.25
N ASP A 224 21.91 6.53 -11.52
CA ASP A 224 21.39 7.88 -11.38
C ASP A 224 20.25 7.86 -10.35
N LEU A 225 20.48 8.56 -9.24
CA LEU A 225 19.51 8.69 -8.17
C LEU A 225 18.28 9.48 -8.62
N GLY A 226 18.45 10.50 -9.46
CA GLY A 226 17.35 11.34 -9.94
C GLY A 226 16.33 10.53 -10.74
N ALA A 227 16.80 9.75 -11.71
CA ALA A 227 15.96 8.85 -12.49
C ALA A 227 15.20 7.82 -11.62
N LEU A 228 15.85 7.28 -10.58
CA LEU A 228 15.21 6.34 -9.67
C LEU A 228 14.12 7.00 -8.82
N LEU A 229 14.37 8.19 -8.28
CA LEU A 229 13.38 8.92 -7.46
C LEU A 229 12.15 9.29 -8.28
N ASN A 230 12.35 9.74 -9.53
CA ASN A 230 11.26 10.03 -10.46
C ASN A 230 10.40 8.78 -10.73
N LEU A 231 11.03 7.60 -10.84
CA LEU A 231 10.35 6.31 -11.02
C LEU A 231 9.45 5.94 -9.82
N HIS A 232 9.80 6.39 -8.62
CA HIS A 232 9.02 6.14 -7.41
C HIS A 232 8.07 7.29 -7.06
N GLY A 233 8.11 8.42 -7.78
CA GLY A 233 7.28 9.60 -7.50
C GLY A 233 7.49 10.17 -6.09
N GLU A 234 8.57 9.77 -5.41
CA GLU A 234 8.93 10.23 -4.08
C GLU A 234 9.95 11.35 -4.21
N SER A 235 9.51 12.45 -4.83
CA SER A 235 10.20 13.74 -4.78
C SER A 235 9.55 14.59 -3.68
N ASN A 236 10.24 14.65 -2.53
CA ASN A 236 10.13 15.63 -1.44
C ASN A 236 8.76 15.77 -0.73
N THR A 237 8.57 15.03 0.37
CA THR A 237 7.81 15.56 1.52
C THR A 237 8.41 15.28 2.90
N ASP A 238 9.62 14.73 3.02
CA ASP A 238 10.29 14.64 4.31
C ASP A 238 11.78 14.97 4.14
N GLU A 239 12.20 16.09 4.74
CA GLU A 239 13.60 16.50 4.94
C GLU A 239 14.39 17.07 3.74
N GLN A 240 14.07 18.30 3.30
CA GLN A 240 15.08 19.23 2.79
C GLN A 240 14.63 20.70 2.97
N GLY A 241 15.56 21.53 3.44
CA GLY A 241 15.29 22.84 4.04
C GLY A 241 14.58 23.86 3.15
N GLN A 242 13.74 24.67 3.80
CA GLN A 242 13.11 25.87 3.22
C GLN A 242 14.15 26.79 2.58
N LYS A 243 14.05 26.98 1.26
CA LYS A 243 14.23 28.30 0.66
C LYS A 243 12.87 28.73 0.12
N VAL A 244 12.34 29.77 0.74
CA VAL A 244 11.08 30.39 0.38
C VAL A 244 11.32 31.34 -0.79
N GLU A 245 10.80 31.01 -1.97
CA GLU A 245 10.31 32.01 -2.93
C GLU A 245 8.96 31.54 -3.49
N ARG A 246 8.11 32.53 -3.76
CA ARG A 246 6.64 32.49 -3.72
C ARG A 246 6.03 31.95 -5.02
N GLU A 247 4.86 31.28 -4.93
CA GLU A 247 3.65 31.73 -5.64
C GLU A 247 2.41 30.90 -5.23
N PHE A 248 1.35 31.63 -4.85
CA PHE A 248 0.03 31.11 -4.49
C PHE A 248 -0.71 30.69 -5.77
N LYS A 249 -1.13 29.42 -5.87
CA LYS A 249 -2.22 29.03 -6.77
C LYS A 249 -3.15 28.06 -6.05
N GLU A 250 -4.29 28.60 -5.61
CA GLU A 250 -5.41 27.87 -5.05
C GLU A 250 -5.99 26.96 -6.14
N LYS A 251 -5.82 25.64 -6.01
CA LYS A 251 -6.58 24.66 -6.79
C LYS A 251 -7.84 24.32 -6.01
N VAL A 252 -8.93 24.96 -6.39
CA VAL A 252 -10.29 24.50 -6.12
C VAL A 252 -10.46 23.13 -6.77
N LEU A 253 -10.81 22.12 -5.98
CA LEU A 253 -11.23 20.79 -6.46
C LEU A 253 -12.77 20.74 -6.41
N GLU A 254 -13.40 21.04 -7.55
CA GLU A 254 -14.71 20.53 -7.99
C GLU A 254 -14.44 19.13 -8.61
N GLU A 255 -15.22 18.06 -8.51
CA GLU A 255 -16.67 17.84 -8.40
C GLU A 255 -16.95 16.60 -7.52
N PHE A 256 -18.20 16.40 -7.08
CA PHE A 256 -18.64 15.17 -6.39
C PHE A 256 -19.30 14.26 -7.42
N ASP A 257 -18.62 13.18 -7.81
CA ASP A 257 -19.10 12.24 -8.82
C ASP A 257 -20.19 11.34 -8.22
N SER A 258 -21.41 11.39 -8.79
CA SER A 258 -22.59 10.74 -8.20
C SER A 258 -22.65 9.22 -8.39
N GLU A 259 -21.63 8.60 -8.98
CA GLU A 259 -21.62 7.15 -9.30
C GLU A 259 -20.57 6.32 -8.54
N SER A 260 -19.73 6.91 -7.68
CA SER A 260 -18.73 6.16 -6.90
C SER A 260 -18.99 6.17 -5.39
N SER A 261 -20.20 5.84 -4.95
CA SER A 261 -20.47 5.55 -3.53
C SER A 261 -19.90 4.17 -3.15
N THR A 262 -18.58 4.02 -3.18
CA THR A 262 -17.90 2.83 -2.68
C THR A 262 -18.02 2.78 -1.15
N ALA A 263 -18.59 1.72 -0.60
CA ALA A 263 -18.70 1.55 0.85
C ALA A 263 -17.31 1.61 1.52
N THR A 264 -17.18 2.40 2.60
CA THR A 264 -15.94 2.49 3.38
C THR A 264 -15.59 1.12 3.96
N ILE A 265 -14.43 0.57 3.58
CA ILE A 265 -13.89 -0.69 4.13
C ILE A 265 -12.89 -0.32 5.21
N GLY A 266 -13.24 -0.54 6.49
CA GLY A 266 -12.38 -0.20 7.62
C GLY A 266 -12.55 1.25 8.08
N VAL A 267 -11.53 2.09 7.91
CA VAL A 267 -11.54 3.51 8.33
C VAL A 267 -10.85 4.37 7.27
N ASP A 268 -11.50 5.44 6.79
CA ASP A 268 -10.93 6.45 5.90
C ASP A 268 -10.43 7.66 6.71
N PHE A 269 -9.30 8.24 6.32
CA PHE A 269 -8.68 9.38 7.00
C PHE A 269 -8.62 10.59 6.07
N LYS A 270 -9.23 11.70 6.50
CA LYS A 270 -9.20 12.96 5.76
C LYS A 270 -8.77 14.10 6.65
N LEU A 271 -8.08 15.06 6.05
CA LEU A 271 -7.58 16.24 6.75
C LEU A 271 -8.24 17.49 6.19
N LYS A 272 -8.86 18.29 7.04
CA LYS A 272 -9.55 19.52 6.64
C LYS A 272 -9.20 20.67 7.57
N THR A 273 -8.80 21.81 7.01
CA THR A 273 -8.61 23.03 7.79
C THR A 273 -9.92 23.83 7.78
N LEU A 274 -10.37 24.25 8.95
CA LEU A 274 -11.58 25.04 9.14
C LEU A 274 -11.24 26.24 10.03
N SER A 275 -11.73 27.43 9.67
CA SER A 275 -11.42 28.68 10.40
C SER A 275 -12.62 29.12 11.23
N ILE A 276 -12.48 29.16 12.56
CA ILE A 276 -13.52 29.63 13.50
C ILE A 276 -13.00 30.90 14.18
N HIS A 277 -13.78 31.98 14.11
CA HIS A 277 -13.42 33.28 14.69
C HIS A 277 -12.01 33.78 14.27
N GLY A 278 -11.61 33.54 13.01
CA GLY A 278 -10.31 33.95 12.48
C GLY A 278 -9.13 33.04 12.84
N SER A 279 -9.33 32.04 13.72
CA SER A 279 -8.31 31.05 14.07
C SER A 279 -8.44 29.81 13.17
N PRO A 280 -7.38 29.37 12.46
CA PRO A 280 -7.41 28.16 11.66
C PRO A 280 -7.22 26.90 12.53
N TYR A 281 -8.17 25.97 12.47
CA TYR A 281 -8.13 24.67 13.12
C TYR A 281 -7.94 23.56 12.09
N ARG A 282 -7.01 22.64 12.35
CA ARG A 282 -6.75 21.47 11.50
C ARG A 282 -7.50 20.26 12.03
N LEU A 283 -8.52 19.82 11.30
CA LEU A 283 -9.36 18.69 11.63
C LEU A 283 -8.82 17.40 11.01
N ASN A 284 -8.66 16.39 11.86
CA ASN A 284 -8.35 15.02 11.47
C ASN A 284 -9.66 14.24 11.50
N LEU A 285 -10.27 14.03 10.33
CA LEU A 285 -11.54 13.34 10.16
C LEU A 285 -11.27 11.85 9.94
N LEU A 286 -11.92 11.03 10.75
CA LEU A 286 -11.86 9.57 10.70
C LEU A 286 -13.27 9.06 10.38
N ASP A 287 -13.48 8.55 9.17
CA ASP A 287 -14.75 7.95 8.75
C ASP A 287 -14.67 6.44 8.94
N THR A 288 -15.39 5.91 9.92
CA THR A 288 -15.35 4.49 10.27
C THR A 288 -16.48 3.74 9.56
N ALA A 289 -16.22 2.52 9.10
CA ALA A 289 -17.25 1.68 8.52
C ALA A 289 -18.32 1.35 9.57
N GLY A 290 -19.52 1.92 9.44
CA GLY A 290 -20.65 1.74 10.37
C GLY A 290 -21.28 0.33 10.37
N GLN A 291 -20.59 -0.67 9.84
CA GLN A 291 -21.06 -2.06 9.81
C GLN A 291 -20.47 -2.83 11.01
N GLU A 292 -21.35 -3.44 11.79
CA GLU A 292 -21.03 -4.20 13.01
C GLU A 292 -19.98 -5.32 12.84
N ARG A 293 -19.71 -5.74 11.60
CA ARG A 293 -18.67 -6.73 11.26
C ARG A 293 -17.24 -6.22 11.42
N PHE A 294 -17.04 -4.90 11.57
CA PHE A 294 -15.70 -4.28 11.73
C PHE A 294 -15.45 -3.68 13.12
N ARG A 295 -16.30 -4.00 14.10
CA ARG A 295 -16.32 -3.41 15.45
C ARG A 295 -15.01 -3.51 16.23
N THR A 296 -14.21 -4.55 16.00
CA THR A 296 -12.91 -4.74 16.66
C THR A 296 -11.87 -3.69 16.23
N LEU A 297 -12.06 -3.05 15.06
CA LEU A 297 -11.16 -2.03 14.52
C LEU A 297 -11.52 -0.61 15.04
N SER A 298 -12.77 -0.38 15.44
CA SER A 298 -13.30 0.93 15.88
C SER A 298 -12.76 1.39 17.24
N ASN A 299 -12.53 0.47 18.20
CA ASN A 299 -12.15 0.81 19.58
C ASN A 299 -10.86 1.64 19.69
N SER A 300 -9.90 1.41 18.79
CA SER A 300 -8.63 2.16 18.80
C SER A 300 -8.79 3.63 18.39
N TYR A 301 -9.82 3.96 17.61
CA TYR A 301 -10.00 5.30 17.05
C TYR A 301 -10.74 6.26 17.99
N TYR A 302 -11.54 5.74 18.94
CA TYR A 302 -12.08 6.55 20.03
C TYR A 302 -10.96 7.03 20.97
N ARG A 303 -9.87 6.27 21.08
CA ARG A 303 -8.73 6.58 21.97
C ARG A 303 -7.93 7.78 21.43
N GLY A 304 -8.22 8.97 21.98
CA GLY A 304 -7.61 10.24 21.57
C GLY A 304 -8.48 11.07 20.62
N ALA A 305 -9.73 10.68 20.41
CA ALA A 305 -10.70 11.52 19.70
C ALA A 305 -11.13 12.70 20.59
N HIS A 306 -11.03 13.92 20.05
CA HIS A 306 -11.49 15.14 20.74
C HIS A 306 -13.02 15.30 20.66
N ALA A 307 -13.62 14.80 19.57
CA ALA A 307 -15.06 14.74 19.36
C ALA A 307 -15.44 13.50 18.56
N VAL A 308 -16.67 13.03 18.75
CA VAL A 308 -17.27 11.91 18.04
C VAL A 308 -18.65 12.33 17.52
N LEU A 309 -18.88 12.09 16.22
CA LEU A 309 -20.16 12.36 15.57
C LEU A 309 -20.98 11.07 15.53
N LEU A 310 -22.17 11.11 16.11
CA LEU A 310 -23.14 10.02 16.08
C LEU A 310 -24.14 10.30 14.97
N VAL A 311 -24.09 9.51 13.90
CA VAL A 311 -24.79 9.82 12.65
C VAL A 311 -25.95 8.83 12.43
N TYR A 312 -27.13 9.34 12.11
CA TYR A 312 -28.28 8.54 11.69
C TYR A 312 -28.86 9.06 10.37
N ASP A 313 -29.72 8.27 9.72
CA ASP A 313 -30.43 8.64 8.49
C ASP A 313 -31.86 9.05 8.83
N VAL A 314 -32.28 10.26 8.44
CA VAL A 314 -33.63 10.79 8.73
C VAL A 314 -34.75 10.00 8.07
N THR A 315 -34.43 9.22 7.03
CA THR A 315 -35.37 8.35 6.32
C THR A 315 -35.43 6.93 6.87
N ASN A 316 -34.58 6.57 7.82
CA ASN A 316 -34.53 5.23 8.41
C ASN A 316 -34.59 5.26 9.95
N ARG A 317 -35.77 4.91 10.49
CA ARG A 317 -36.04 4.84 11.94
C ARG A 317 -35.12 3.89 12.70
N GLU A 318 -34.73 2.79 12.09
CA GLU A 318 -33.87 1.78 12.73
C GLU A 318 -32.46 2.31 12.99
N SER A 319 -31.96 3.17 12.09
CA SER A 319 -30.67 3.85 12.27
C SER A 319 -30.67 4.80 13.47
N PHE A 320 -31.81 5.45 13.73
CA PHE A 320 -32.01 6.32 14.90
C PHE A 320 -32.08 5.51 16.20
N ASN A 321 -32.84 4.41 16.23
CA ASN A 321 -32.93 3.54 17.41
C ASN A 321 -31.56 2.93 17.77
N SER A 322 -30.72 2.68 16.77
CA SER A 322 -29.38 2.13 16.93
C SER A 322 -28.38 3.10 17.56
N LEU A 323 -28.68 4.41 17.62
CA LEU A 323 -27.81 5.41 18.25
C LEU A 323 -27.50 5.09 19.71
N SER A 324 -28.46 4.49 20.43
CA SER A 324 -28.31 4.07 21.83
C SER A 324 -27.08 3.19 22.04
N ARG A 325 -26.91 2.20 21.16
CA ARG A 325 -25.76 1.29 21.15
C ARG A 325 -24.44 2.00 20.83
N TRP A 326 -24.48 3.00 19.95
CA TRP A 326 -23.29 3.73 19.50
C TRP A 326 -22.79 4.71 20.55
N ILE A 327 -23.69 5.36 21.29
CA ILE A 327 -23.30 6.21 22.41
C ILE A 327 -22.71 5.39 23.56
N ASP A 328 -23.29 4.23 23.89
CA ASP A 328 -22.73 3.32 24.90
C ASP A 328 -21.30 2.87 24.51
N GLU A 329 -21.08 2.55 23.23
CA GLU A 329 -19.76 2.16 22.73
C GLU A 329 -18.76 3.33 22.77
N ALA A 330 -19.20 4.52 22.38
CA ALA A 330 -18.35 5.71 22.36
C ALA A 330 -17.95 6.13 23.79
N GLU A 331 -18.88 6.11 24.75
CA GLU A 331 -18.60 6.40 26.16
C GLU A 331 -17.59 5.43 26.77
N ASN A 332 -17.71 4.13 26.47
CA ASN A 332 -16.82 3.12 27.04
C ASN A 332 -15.39 3.17 26.49
N ASN A 333 -15.16 3.83 25.34
CA ASN A 333 -13.85 3.82 24.66
C ASN A 333 -13.23 5.21 24.45
N ALA A 334 -13.99 6.29 24.55
CA ALA A 334 -13.50 7.66 24.40
C ALA A 334 -12.72 8.14 25.63
N VAL A 335 -12.01 9.25 25.47
CA VAL A 335 -11.28 9.90 26.57
C VAL A 335 -12.26 10.75 27.38
N ASP A 336 -12.06 10.84 28.69
CA ASP A 336 -12.81 11.73 29.57
C ASP A 336 -12.81 13.17 29.01
N GLY A 337 -14.01 13.73 28.88
CA GLY A 337 -14.22 15.06 28.32
C GLY A 337 -14.45 15.11 26.79
N CYS A 338 -14.46 13.97 26.08
CA CYS A 338 -14.81 13.92 24.65
C CYS A 338 -16.17 14.59 24.37
N VAL A 339 -16.27 15.28 23.23
CA VAL A 339 -17.51 15.96 22.82
C VAL A 339 -18.31 15.04 21.88
N PHE A 340 -19.52 14.66 22.27
CA PHE A 340 -20.44 13.92 21.40
C PHE A 340 -21.39 14.88 20.67
N TRP A 341 -21.69 14.59 19.41
CA TRP A 341 -22.65 15.39 18.62
C TRP A 341 -23.52 14.49 17.76
N ILE A 342 -24.83 14.69 17.79
CA ILE A 342 -25.78 13.88 17.01
C ILE A 342 -26.04 14.55 15.66
N VAL A 343 -25.98 13.78 14.58
CA VAL A 343 -26.14 14.29 13.22
C VAL A 343 -27.19 13.48 12.46
N GLY A 344 -28.26 14.14 12.03
CA GLY A 344 -29.23 13.58 11.09
C GLY A 344 -28.76 13.81 9.65
N THR A 345 -28.56 12.74 8.88
CA THR A 345 -28.13 12.81 7.47
C THR A 345 -29.28 12.60 6.50
N LYS A 346 -29.09 13.06 5.26
CA LYS A 346 -30.06 12.98 4.14
C LYS A 346 -31.28 13.88 4.30
N CYS A 347 -31.12 15.05 4.91
CA CYS A 347 -32.20 16.05 5.01
C CYS A 347 -32.73 16.52 3.65
N ASP A 348 -31.99 16.32 2.54
CA ASP A 348 -32.45 16.58 1.17
C ASP A 348 -33.65 15.70 0.75
N LEU A 349 -33.91 14.60 1.46
CA LEU A 349 -35.05 13.71 1.21
C LEU A 349 -36.34 14.12 1.93
N ASP A 350 -36.27 15.17 2.75
CA ASP A 350 -37.40 15.68 3.53
C ASP A 350 -38.52 16.22 2.63
N GLY A 351 -38.16 17.03 1.62
CA GLY A 351 -39.09 17.55 0.61
C GLY A 351 -39.77 16.49 -0.27
N LYS A 352 -39.40 15.20 -0.13
CA LYS A 352 -40.01 14.06 -0.84
C LYS A 352 -40.96 13.24 0.04
N GLY A 353 -41.25 13.67 1.27
CA GLY A 353 -42.17 13.01 2.20
C GLY A 353 -41.68 11.66 2.72
N LYS A 354 -40.37 11.40 2.67
CA LYS A 354 -39.76 10.13 3.10
C LYS A 354 -39.15 10.19 4.51
N ARG A 355 -39.33 11.29 5.24
CA ARG A 355 -38.80 11.46 6.60
C ARG A 355 -39.54 10.54 7.56
N MET A 356 -38.78 9.80 8.36
CA MET A 356 -39.29 8.91 9.42
C MET A 356 -38.91 9.38 10.82
N VAL A 357 -38.01 10.35 10.96
CA VAL A 357 -37.59 10.95 12.25
C VAL A 357 -37.70 12.47 12.14
N SER A 358 -38.50 13.09 13.01
CA SER A 358 -38.68 14.54 13.02
C SER A 358 -37.46 15.26 13.61
N GLU A 359 -37.28 16.52 13.22
CA GLU A 359 -36.22 17.35 13.79
C GLU A 359 -36.36 17.51 15.31
N GLU A 360 -37.60 17.63 15.79
CA GLU A 360 -37.92 17.73 17.22
C GLU A 360 -37.49 16.49 17.99
N GLU A 361 -37.64 15.32 17.39
CA GLU A 361 -37.27 14.05 18.01
C GLU A 361 -35.75 13.88 18.11
N GLY A 362 -35.02 14.25 17.04
CA GLY A 362 -33.55 14.28 17.05
C GLY A 362 -32.98 15.28 18.06
N ARG A 363 -33.59 16.46 18.16
CA ARG A 363 -33.23 17.49 19.14
C ARG A 363 -33.52 17.05 20.58
N ARG A 364 -34.69 16.47 20.83
CA ARG A 364 -35.08 15.95 22.16
C ARG A 364 -34.12 14.87 22.63
N LEU A 365 -33.69 13.96 21.74
CA LEU A 365 -32.71 12.93 22.08
C LEU A 365 -31.35 13.53 22.49
N ALA A 366 -30.90 14.57 21.79
CA ALA A 366 -29.66 15.26 22.14
C ALA A 366 -29.76 16.03 23.47
N GLU A 367 -30.92 16.57 23.80
CA GLU A 367 -31.19 17.19 25.11
C GLU A 367 -31.20 16.16 26.24
N GLU A 368 -31.86 15.02 26.03
CA GLU A 368 -31.89 13.89 26.96
C GLU A 368 -30.49 13.36 27.24
N TRP A 369 -29.63 13.29 26.22
CA TRP A 369 -28.25 12.79 26.35
C TRP A 369 -27.22 13.88 26.67
N ARG A 370 -27.64 15.07 27.11
CA ARG A 370 -26.71 16.11 27.56
C ARG A 370 -25.83 15.66 28.73
N GLU A 371 -26.42 14.94 29.69
CA GLU A 371 -25.69 14.42 30.86
C GLU A 371 -24.66 13.35 30.48
N ARG A 372 -24.85 12.73 29.31
CA ARG A 372 -23.96 11.74 28.69
C ARG A 372 -22.83 12.34 27.85
N GLY A 373 -22.71 13.67 27.82
CA GLY A 373 -21.66 14.38 27.09
C GLY A 373 -22.01 14.77 25.65
N VAL A 374 -23.28 14.63 25.24
CA VAL A 374 -23.78 15.17 23.96
C VAL A 374 -23.92 16.68 24.05
N ALA A 375 -23.17 17.39 23.20
CA ALA A 375 -23.10 18.85 23.23
C ALA A 375 -24.07 19.53 22.25
N GLY A 376 -24.61 18.79 21.27
CA GLY A 376 -25.54 19.36 20.31
C GLY A 376 -26.06 18.37 19.27
N TRP A 377 -26.95 18.92 18.43
CA TRP A 377 -27.61 18.22 17.32
C TRP A 377 -27.60 19.10 16.08
N GLY A 378 -27.54 18.49 14.90
CA GLY A 378 -27.79 19.17 13.63
C GLY A 378 -28.11 18.21 12.49
N GLU A 379 -28.70 18.72 11.41
CA GLU A 379 -28.93 17.94 10.19
C GLU A 379 -28.04 18.39 9.05
N CYS A 380 -27.69 17.46 8.18
CA CYS A 380 -26.93 17.76 6.99
C CYS A 380 -27.28 16.82 5.82
N SER A 381 -27.00 17.30 4.61
CA SER A 381 -27.02 16.47 3.42
C SER A 381 -25.60 16.36 2.86
N SER A 382 -25.07 15.15 2.85
CA SER A 382 -23.79 14.85 2.19
C SER A 382 -23.86 15.05 0.68
N LYS A 383 -25.07 15.02 0.09
CA LYS A 383 -25.29 15.18 -1.35
C LYS A 383 -25.33 16.65 -1.77
N THR A 384 -26.13 17.47 -1.09
CA THR A 384 -26.26 18.91 -1.41
C THR A 384 -25.22 19.76 -0.68
N ARG A 385 -24.46 19.15 0.24
CA ARG A 385 -23.48 19.80 1.15
C ARG A 385 -24.12 20.78 2.14
N GLU A 386 -25.44 20.80 2.20
CA GLU A 386 -26.20 21.64 3.10
C GLU A 386 -26.04 21.19 4.56
N GLY A 387 -25.90 22.13 5.49
CA GLY A 387 -25.76 21.86 6.93
C GLY A 387 -24.40 21.30 7.36
N VAL A 388 -23.61 20.70 6.46
CA VAL A 388 -22.33 20.02 6.79
C VAL A 388 -21.34 20.97 7.47
N LYS A 389 -21.14 22.18 6.91
CA LYS A 389 -20.23 23.17 7.49
C LYS A 389 -20.66 23.62 8.88
N GLY A 390 -21.96 23.82 9.09
CA GLY A 390 -22.51 24.25 10.39
C GLY A 390 -22.34 23.19 11.48
N VAL A 391 -22.51 21.90 11.15
CA VAL A 391 -22.28 20.79 12.08
C VAL A 391 -20.83 20.75 12.54
N PHE A 392 -19.87 20.80 11.61
CA PHE A 392 -18.44 20.79 11.97
C PHE A 392 -18.02 22.04 12.76
N GLU A 393 -18.54 23.22 12.42
CA GLU A 393 -18.28 24.45 13.17
C GLU A 393 -18.82 24.38 14.60
N GLY A 394 -20.03 23.83 14.79
CA GLY A 394 -20.64 23.64 16.10
C GLY A 394 -19.81 22.72 16.99
N VAL A 395 -19.39 21.58 16.45
CA VAL A 395 -18.58 20.59 17.17
C VAL A 395 -17.24 21.19 17.60
N VAL A 396 -16.53 21.85 16.68
CA VAL A 396 -15.21 22.42 16.98
C VAL A 396 -15.33 23.57 17.98
N ARG A 397 -16.39 24.37 17.92
CA ARG A 397 -16.66 25.41 18.92
C ARG A 397 -16.79 24.82 20.34
N GLU A 398 -17.49 23.70 20.49
CA GLU A 398 -17.62 23.04 21.80
C GLU A 398 -16.32 22.37 22.26
N VAL A 399 -15.54 21.80 21.35
CA VAL A 399 -14.19 21.27 21.67
C VAL A 399 -13.26 22.38 22.15
N VAL A 400 -13.30 23.56 21.52
CA VAL A 400 -12.44 24.70 21.89
C VAL A 400 -12.76 25.25 23.28
N LYS A 401 -14.02 25.16 23.74
CA LYS A 401 -14.40 25.52 25.11
C LYS A 401 -13.79 24.60 26.17
N ARG A 402 -13.30 23.41 25.79
CA ARG A 402 -12.67 22.43 26.68
C ARG A 402 -11.14 22.39 26.44
N PRO A 403 -10.36 23.32 27.03
CA PRO A 403 -8.92 23.46 26.76
C PRO A 403 -8.08 22.25 27.21
N GLU A 404 -8.62 21.37 28.05
CA GLU A 404 -7.98 20.12 28.47
C GLU A 404 -7.81 19.13 27.31
N LEU A 405 -8.74 19.13 26.37
CA LEU A 405 -8.67 18.29 25.17
C LEU A 405 -7.62 18.81 24.18
N LEU A 406 -7.36 20.11 24.16
CA LEU A 406 -6.39 20.74 23.28
C LEU A 406 -4.94 20.66 23.81
N LYS A 407 -4.77 20.45 25.12
CA LYS A 407 -3.46 20.20 25.75
C LYS A 407 -3.13 18.72 25.57
N GLY A 408 -2.39 18.40 24.50
CA GLY A 408 -1.97 17.04 24.16
C GLY A 408 -1.51 16.24 25.38
N GLY A 409 -2.16 15.10 25.63
CA GLY A 409 -1.92 14.27 26.79
C GLY A 409 -0.45 13.91 26.98
N GLN A 410 0.08 14.14 28.18
CA GLN A 410 1.24 13.41 28.65
C GLN A 410 0.91 11.92 28.58
N ARG A 411 1.61 11.19 27.70
CA ARG A 411 1.62 9.73 27.72
C ARG A 411 2.03 9.28 29.13
N LYS A 412 1.09 8.81 29.96
CA LYS A 412 1.44 7.95 31.08
C LYS A 412 2.16 6.73 30.48
N SER A 413 3.43 6.59 30.80
CA SER A 413 4.25 5.43 30.43
C SER A 413 3.79 4.21 31.22
N GLY A 414 2.64 3.64 30.83
CA GLY A 414 2.15 2.35 31.30
C GLY A 414 2.73 1.22 30.47
N GLY A 415 4.05 1.05 30.50
CA GLY A 415 4.68 -0.19 30.03
C GLY A 415 4.51 -1.24 31.12
N VAL A 416 3.83 -2.34 30.81
CA VAL A 416 3.76 -3.52 31.69
C VAL A 416 5.17 -4.12 31.79
N THR A 417 5.84 -3.91 32.92
CA THR A 417 7.08 -4.61 33.29
C THR A 417 6.74 -5.98 33.87
N ILE A 418 6.88 -7.03 33.06
CA ILE A 418 6.99 -8.41 33.55
C ILE A 418 8.44 -8.61 33.99
N GLY A 419 8.69 -8.65 35.30
CA GLY A 419 9.99 -9.00 35.85
C GLY A 419 10.35 -8.22 37.11
N GLY A 420 9.84 -8.67 38.25
CA GLY A 420 10.22 -8.20 39.58
C GLY A 420 10.07 -9.33 40.58
N THR A 421 11.12 -10.14 40.73
CA THR A 421 11.27 -11.13 41.79
C THR A 421 11.27 -10.42 43.15
N ASN A 422 10.16 -10.49 43.88
CA ASN A 422 10.15 -10.19 45.31
C ASN A 422 10.38 -11.49 46.08
N ASN A 423 11.56 -11.55 46.67
CA ASN A 423 11.95 -12.57 47.63
C ASN A 423 11.45 -12.08 49.01
N SER A 424 10.32 -12.59 49.47
CA SER A 424 9.92 -12.52 50.88
C SER A 424 9.58 -13.92 51.36
N SER A 425 10.48 -14.45 52.17
CA SER A 425 10.41 -15.68 52.93
C SER A 425 9.28 -15.66 53.97
N THR A 426 8.56 -16.78 54.03
CA THR A 426 7.82 -17.47 55.14
C THR A 426 6.50 -18.00 54.56
N SER A 427 5.96 -19.19 54.84
CA SER A 427 6.31 -20.37 55.66
C SER A 427 5.16 -21.37 55.47
N GLY A 428 5.45 -22.65 55.21
CA GLY A 428 4.65 -23.78 55.74
C GLY A 428 3.35 -24.25 55.05
N CYS A 429 3.44 -25.50 54.55
CA CYS A 429 2.49 -26.62 54.61
C CYS A 429 1.13 -26.67 53.86
N ALA A 430 1.07 -27.69 52.98
CA ALA A 430 0.14 -28.83 52.89
C ALA A 430 -1.38 -28.60 53.02
N CYS A 431 -2.13 -28.87 51.95
CA CYS A 431 -2.70 -30.17 51.60
C CYS A 431 -3.10 -30.19 50.12
#